data_AF-A0A7S0QSR9-F1
#
_entry.id   AF-A0A7S0QSR9-F1
#
_cell.length_a   1.000
_cell.length_b   1.000
_cell.length_c   1.000
_cell.angle_alpha   90.00
_cell.angle_beta   90.00
_cell.angle_gamma   90.00
#
_symmetry.space_group_name_H-M   'P 1'
#
loop_
_entity.id
_entity.type
_entity.pdbx_description
1 polymer ?
#
loop_
_entity_poly.entity_id
_entity_poly.type
_entity_poly.pdbx_seq_one_letter_code
_entity_poly.pdbx_strand_id
1 'polypeptide(L)'
;SSNVDANIATGTIFGVFEDSGAMCTVKYDDDLDFETETSPEDRAFQREAMCAMETLRPGTSLVCAGYCMYSASCSFVFSIGNGVQGFTYDSNIGEFVLTHPNIRVPPRGKIYSMNE
;
A
#
# COMPACT_ATOMS: atom_id res chain seq x y z
N SER A 1 5.99 12.48 9.54
CA SER A 1 4.61 12.56 10.03
C SER A 1 4.44 13.86 10.80
N SER A 2 3.81 14.87 10.20
CA SER A 2 3.51 16.14 10.88
C SER A 2 2.16 16.04 11.58
N ASN A 3 2.12 16.36 12.87
CA ASN A 3 0.86 16.36 13.64
C ASN A 3 -0.08 17.49 13.22
N VAL A 4 0.42 18.52 12.50
CA VAL A 4 -0.39 19.63 11.97
C VAL A 4 -1.25 19.20 10.78
N ASP A 5 -0.73 18.35 9.89
CA ASP A 5 -1.44 17.94 8.67
C ASP A 5 -2.54 16.90 8.96
N ALA A 6 -2.46 16.20 10.09
CA ALA A 6 -3.41 15.17 10.50
C ALA A 6 -4.62 15.70 11.29
N ASN A 7 -4.74 17.02 11.50
CA ASN A 7 -5.72 17.58 12.42
C ASN A 7 -7.17 17.52 11.90
N ILE A 8 -7.39 17.11 10.64
CA ILE A 8 -8.72 17.09 9.99
C ILE A 8 -8.95 15.80 9.19
N ALA A 9 -8.00 15.41 8.34
CA ALA A 9 -8.13 14.23 7.51
C ALA A 9 -6.78 13.50 7.46
N THR A 10 -6.82 12.18 7.61
CA THR A 10 -5.66 11.30 7.45
C THR A 10 -6.08 10.06 6.67
N GLY A 11 -5.14 9.17 6.37
CA GLY A 11 -5.46 8.00 5.57
C GLY A 11 -4.36 6.96 5.51
N THR A 12 -4.71 5.80 4.98
CA THR A 12 -3.80 4.72 4.63
C THR A 12 -3.70 4.64 3.12
N ILE A 13 -2.49 4.50 2.58
CA ILE A 13 -2.24 4.28 1.15
C ILE A 13 -1.60 2.89 1.01
N PHE A 14 -2.02 2.14 0.00
CA PHE A 14 -1.45 0.83 -0.29
C PHE A 14 -1.25 0.63 -1.79
N GLY A 15 -0.30 -0.23 -2.13
CA GLY A 15 -0.05 -0.74 -3.47
C GLY A 15 0.26 -2.21 -3.40
N VAL A 16 -0.27 -2.98 -4.34
CA VAL A 16 -0.05 -4.41 -4.50
C VAL A 16 0.70 -4.61 -5.81
N PHE A 17 1.85 -5.28 -5.73
CA PHE A 17 2.67 -5.60 -6.87
C PHE A 17 2.53 -7.08 -7.23
N GLU A 18 2.75 -7.41 -8.49
CA GLU A 18 2.85 -8.79 -8.93
C GLU A 18 4.07 -9.46 -8.27
N ASP A 19 3.91 -10.73 -7.89
CA ASP A 19 4.99 -11.51 -7.30
C ASP A 19 6.07 -11.79 -8.36
N SER A 20 7.31 -11.49 -8.00
CA SER A 20 8.49 -11.72 -8.82
C SER A 20 9.00 -13.16 -8.75
N GLY A 21 8.50 -13.96 -7.79
CA GLY A 21 9.01 -15.29 -7.47
C GLY A 21 10.33 -15.27 -6.69
N ALA A 22 10.94 -14.10 -6.47
CA ALA A 22 12.05 -13.91 -5.53
C ALA A 22 11.47 -13.77 -4.13
N MET A 23 11.08 -14.93 -3.59
CA MET A 23 10.25 -15.02 -2.41
C MET A 23 10.99 -14.47 -1.17
N CYS A 24 10.45 -13.42 -0.53
CA CYS A 24 10.75 -13.03 0.87
C CYS A 24 10.26 -14.10 1.87
N THR A 25 10.06 -15.34 1.46
CA THR A 25 9.72 -16.41 2.39
C THR A 25 10.99 -16.92 3.01
N VAL A 26 10.97 -16.89 4.33
CA VAL A 26 11.83 -17.75 5.12
C VAL A 26 11.48 -19.18 4.72
N LYS A 27 12.27 -19.80 3.84
CA LYS A 27 12.38 -21.24 3.89
C LYS A 27 13.03 -21.54 5.24
N TYR A 28 12.23 -22.06 6.17
CA TYR A 28 12.74 -22.91 7.25
C TYR A 28 13.22 -24.19 6.58
N ASP A 29 14.29 -24.11 5.78
CA ASP A 29 14.98 -25.31 5.34
C ASP A 29 15.83 -25.75 6.53
N ASP A 30 15.36 -26.80 7.21
CA ASP A 30 16.05 -27.54 8.27
C ASP A 30 17.33 -28.26 7.76
N ASP A 31 17.74 -28.08 6.49
CA ASP A 31 18.71 -28.95 5.82
C ASP A 31 19.85 -28.21 5.06
N LEU A 32 20.33 -27.06 5.54
CA LEU A 32 21.57 -26.47 5.01
C LEU A 32 22.60 -26.21 6.11
N ASP A 33 23.29 -27.28 6.46
CA ASP A 33 24.66 -27.27 6.96
C ASP A 33 25.57 -26.58 5.93
N PHE A 34 25.72 -25.27 6.04
CA PHE A 34 26.89 -24.60 5.46
C PHE A 34 27.37 -23.53 6.43
N GLU A 35 28.52 -23.82 7.04
CA GLU A 35 29.28 -22.93 7.90
C GLU A 35 29.63 -21.64 7.15
N THR A 36 28.81 -20.60 7.31
CA THR A 36 29.23 -19.22 7.06
C THR A 36 29.30 -18.48 8.38
N GLU A 37 30.52 -18.08 8.74
CA GLU A 37 30.89 -17.21 9.86
C GLU A 37 30.11 -15.89 9.84
N THR A 38 28.84 -15.90 10.23
CA THR A 38 28.02 -14.70 10.36
C THR A 38 27.18 -14.82 11.62
N SER A 39 27.18 -13.76 12.43
CA SER A 39 26.38 -13.70 13.64
C SER A 39 24.89 -13.91 13.30
N PRO A 40 24.07 -14.51 14.18
CA PRO A 40 22.62 -14.55 14.02
C PRO A 40 22.00 -13.17 13.70
N GLU A 41 22.63 -12.11 14.19
CA GLU A 41 22.28 -10.70 13.99
C GLU A 41 22.50 -10.27 12.53
N ASP A 42 23.62 -10.68 11.92
CA ASP A 42 23.97 -10.36 10.53
C ASP A 42 23.02 -11.04 9.52
N ARG A 43 22.55 -12.25 9.84
CA ARG A 43 21.58 -13.00 9.01
C ARG A 43 20.21 -12.32 8.98
N ALA A 44 19.75 -11.74 10.09
CA ALA A 44 18.49 -11.00 10.14
C ALA A 44 18.57 -9.72 9.32
N PHE A 45 19.68 -8.97 9.46
CA PHE A 45 19.92 -7.75 8.70
C PHE A 45 19.97 -7.99 7.17
N GLN A 46 20.69 -9.01 6.72
CA GLN A 46 20.75 -9.35 5.28
C GLN A 46 19.38 -9.78 4.72
N ARG A 47 18.54 -10.43 5.52
CA ARG A 47 17.18 -10.84 5.12
C ARG A 47 16.26 -9.64 4.94
N GLU A 48 16.27 -8.70 5.89
CA GLU A 48 15.51 -7.45 5.77
C GLU A 48 15.97 -6.63 4.57
N ALA A 49 17.27 -6.55 4.33
CA ALA A 49 17.83 -5.87 3.17
C ALA A 49 17.38 -6.51 1.85
N MET A 50 17.46 -7.84 1.72
CA MET A 50 16.98 -8.53 0.50
C MET A 50 15.48 -8.33 0.29
N CYS A 51 14.67 -8.44 1.33
CA CYS A 51 13.23 -8.25 1.18
C CYS A 51 12.86 -6.78 0.88
N ALA A 52 13.56 -5.82 1.48
CA ALA A 52 13.38 -4.41 1.14
C ALA A 52 13.70 -4.13 -0.33
N MET A 53 14.75 -4.75 -0.89
CA MET A 53 15.08 -4.63 -2.32
C MET A 53 13.97 -5.21 -3.22
N GLU A 54 13.31 -6.29 -2.80
CA GLU A 54 12.17 -6.86 -3.50
C GLU A 54 10.96 -5.92 -3.58
N THR A 55 10.81 -4.99 -2.63
CA THR A 55 9.76 -3.95 -2.66
C THR A 55 10.05 -2.83 -3.66
N LEU A 56 11.31 -2.68 -4.12
CA LEU A 56 11.74 -1.65 -5.07
C LEU A 56 11.37 -2.07 -6.50
N ARG A 57 10.08 -2.10 -6.78
CA ARG A 57 9.54 -2.54 -8.06
C ARG A 57 9.10 -1.35 -8.92
N PRO A 58 9.24 -1.43 -10.26
CA PRO A 58 8.71 -0.40 -11.13
C PRO A 58 7.19 -0.36 -11.04
N GLY A 59 6.60 0.84 -11.16
CA GLY A 59 5.14 1.02 -11.13
C GLY A 59 4.38 0.25 -12.21
N THR A 60 5.06 -0.26 -13.24
CA THR A 60 4.48 -1.14 -14.27
C THR A 60 4.06 -2.53 -13.73
N SER A 61 4.61 -2.94 -12.58
CA SER A 61 4.25 -4.20 -11.90
C SER A 61 3.17 -4.02 -10.83
N LEU A 62 2.61 -2.81 -10.70
CA LEU A 62 1.53 -2.50 -9.77
C LEU A 62 0.21 -3.05 -10.31
N VAL A 63 -0.34 -4.07 -9.64
CA VAL A 63 -1.60 -4.72 -10.06
C VAL A 63 -2.83 -4.08 -9.43
N CYS A 64 -2.67 -3.48 -8.24
CA CYS A 64 -3.75 -2.80 -7.54
C CYS A 64 -3.16 -1.69 -6.68
N ALA A 65 -3.90 -0.60 -6.53
CA ALA A 65 -3.57 0.42 -5.55
C ALA A 65 -4.83 1.11 -5.05
N GLY A 66 -4.72 1.71 -3.87
CA GLY A 66 -5.82 2.45 -3.28
C GLY A 66 -5.43 3.19 -2.02
N TYR A 67 -6.42 3.86 -1.47
CA TYR A 67 -6.31 4.52 -0.18
C TYR A 67 -7.61 4.41 0.61
N CYS A 68 -7.48 4.49 1.92
CA CYS A 68 -8.60 4.70 2.83
C CYS A 68 -8.41 6.08 3.46
N MET A 69 -9.38 6.97 3.29
CA MET A 69 -9.39 8.30 3.89
C MET A 69 -10.29 8.30 5.13
N TYR A 70 -9.73 8.73 6.25
CA TYR A 70 -10.40 8.91 7.52
C TYR A 70 -10.59 10.41 7.77
N SER A 71 -11.82 10.89 7.57
CA SER A 71 -12.22 12.27 7.86
C SER A 71 -13.66 12.25 8.43
N ALA A 72 -14.49 13.24 8.10
CA ALA A 72 -15.91 13.27 8.51
C ALA A 72 -16.70 12.01 8.06
N SER A 73 -16.25 11.35 6.99
CA SER A 73 -16.65 9.98 6.63
C SER A 73 -15.40 9.16 6.33
N CYS A 74 -15.54 7.83 6.42
CA CYS A 74 -14.49 6.90 6.00
C CYS A 74 -14.77 6.46 4.56
N SER A 75 -13.83 6.74 3.66
CA SER A 75 -13.93 6.41 2.23
C SER A 75 -12.80 5.49 1.80
N PHE A 76 -13.14 4.38 1.16
CA PHE A 76 -12.18 3.43 0.61
C PHE A 76 -12.22 3.50 -0.92
N VAL A 77 -11.10 3.89 -1.52
CA VAL A 77 -10.98 4.10 -2.98
C VAL A 77 -9.85 3.25 -3.51
N PHE A 78 -10.12 2.42 -4.51
CA PHE A 78 -9.09 1.58 -5.11
C PHE A 78 -9.33 1.34 -6.61
N SER A 79 -8.29 0.83 -7.28
CA SER A 79 -8.30 0.40 -8.68
C SER A 79 -7.48 -0.88 -8.83
N ILE A 80 -7.98 -1.78 -9.67
CA ILE A 80 -7.31 -3.02 -10.11
C ILE A 80 -6.92 -2.96 -11.60
N GLY A 81 -6.80 -1.75 -12.16
CA GLY A 81 -6.47 -1.52 -13.59
C GLY A 81 -7.68 -1.21 -14.48
N ASN A 82 -8.90 -1.57 -14.06
CA ASN A 82 -10.12 -1.38 -14.85
C ASN A 82 -11.00 -0.23 -14.34
N GLY A 83 -10.37 0.91 -14.04
CA GLY A 83 -11.04 2.08 -13.48
C GLY A 83 -11.05 2.11 -11.95
N VAL A 84 -11.53 3.22 -11.42
CA VAL A 84 -11.47 3.54 -9.99
C VAL A 84 -12.85 3.37 -9.35
N GLN A 85 -12.92 2.68 -8.22
CA GLN A 85 -14.15 2.49 -7.45
C GLN A 85 -14.01 3.15 -6.08
N GLY A 86 -15.06 3.82 -5.62
CA GLY A 86 -15.12 4.44 -4.31
C GLY A 86 -16.26 3.89 -3.46
N PHE A 87 -15.92 3.51 -2.24
CA PHE A 87 -16.82 2.98 -1.24
C PHE A 87 -16.87 3.91 -0.03
N THR A 88 -18.02 4.00 0.62
CA THR A 88 -18.18 4.71 1.88
C THR A 88 -18.51 3.71 2.97
N TYR A 89 -17.86 3.84 4.12
CA TYR A 89 -18.13 3.00 5.28
C TYR A 89 -19.46 3.42 5.93
N ASP A 90 -20.38 2.47 6.08
CA ASP A 90 -21.60 2.65 6.86
C ASP A 90 -21.41 2.05 8.26
N SER A 91 -21.37 2.92 9.27
CA SER A 91 -21.16 2.51 10.67
C SER A 91 -22.34 1.77 11.29
N ASN A 92 -23.53 1.81 10.68
CA ASN A 92 -24.70 1.10 11.20
C ASN A 92 -24.63 -0.39 10.92
N ILE A 93 -24.11 -0.77 9.75
CA ILE A 93 -23.99 -2.16 9.31
C ILE A 93 -22.55 -2.69 9.40
N GLY A 94 -21.56 -1.80 9.50
CA GLY A 94 -20.14 -2.17 9.59
C GLY A 94 -19.52 -2.56 8.26
N GLU A 95 -20.04 -2.06 7.15
CA GLU A 95 -19.62 -2.46 5.79
C GLU A 95 -19.24 -1.26 4.92
N PHE A 96 -18.40 -1.52 3.91
CA PHE A 96 -18.11 -0.57 2.85
C PHE A 96 -19.12 -0.74 1.70
N VAL A 97 -19.92 0.29 1.47
CA VAL A 97 -20.94 0.30 0.43
C VAL A 97 -20.41 1.05 -0.80
N LEU A 98 -20.62 0.49 -2.00
CA LEU A 98 -20.24 1.17 -3.24
C LEU A 98 -21.09 2.43 -3.43
N THR A 99 -20.46 3.59 -3.34
CA THR A 99 -21.14 4.90 -3.46
C THR A 99 -20.71 5.67 -4.70
N HIS A 100 -19.50 5.40 -5.22
CA HIS A 100 -18.90 6.12 -6.34
C HIS A 100 -18.35 5.13 -7.37
N PRO A 101 -19.20 4.60 -8.27
CA PRO A 101 -18.75 3.70 -9.32
C PRO A 101 -17.97 4.47 -10.40
N ASN A 102 -16.88 3.87 -10.89
CA ASN A 102 -16.12 4.35 -12.06
C ASN A 102 -15.69 5.83 -11.99
N ILE A 103 -15.07 6.23 -10.88
CA ILE A 103 -14.62 7.61 -10.64
C ILE A 103 -13.78 8.11 -11.83
N ARG A 104 -14.01 9.38 -12.22
CA ARG A 104 -13.26 10.11 -13.25
C ARG A 104 -12.93 11.51 -12.75
N VAL A 105 -11.66 11.89 -12.89
CA VAL A 105 -11.23 13.26 -12.60
C VAL A 105 -11.66 14.18 -13.76
N PRO A 106 -12.28 15.34 -13.51
CA PRO A 106 -12.62 16.30 -14.55
C PRO A 106 -11.36 16.78 -15.31
N PRO A 107 -11.44 17.01 -16.64
CA PRO A 107 -10.27 17.40 -17.43
C PRO A 107 -9.74 18.80 -17.08
N ARG A 108 -10.55 19.65 -16.45
CA ARG A 108 -10.14 20.97 -15.97
C ARG A 108 -10.87 21.33 -14.69
N GLY A 109 -10.15 21.88 -13.71
CA GLY A 109 -10.67 22.43 -12.46
C GLY A 109 -10.28 23.89 -12.28
N LYS A 110 -10.88 24.55 -11.27
CA LYS A 110 -10.56 25.92 -10.84
C LYS A 110 -9.84 25.96 -9.48
N ILE A 111 -9.39 24.81 -8.98
CA ILE A 111 -8.81 24.64 -7.65
C ILE A 111 -7.35 24.22 -7.85
N TYR A 112 -6.44 24.79 -7.05
CA TYR A 112 -5.04 24.37 -6.92
C TYR A 112 -4.77 24.00 -5.46
N SER A 113 -3.82 23.10 -5.22
CA SER A 113 -3.42 22.66 -3.87
C SER A 113 -1.90 22.55 -3.83
N MET A 114 -1.27 23.49 -3.13
CA MET A 114 0.17 23.56 -2.89
C MET A 114 0.41 24.23 -1.53
N ASN A 115 1.54 23.94 -0.92
CA ASN A 115 2.05 24.80 0.14
C ASN A 115 2.79 25.96 -0.54
N GLU A 116 2.23 27.16 -0.45
CA GLU A 116 2.85 28.39 -0.96
C GLU A 116 3.97 28.86 -0.01
#